data_AF-F1RK22-F1
#
_entry.id   AF-F1RK22-F1
#
_cell.length_a   1.000
_cell.length_b   1.000
_cell.length_c   1.000
_cell.angle_alpha   90.00
_cell.angle_beta   90.00
_cell.angle_gamma   90.00
#
_symmetry.space_group_name_H-M   'P 1'
#
loop_
_entity.id
_entity.type
_entity.pdbx_description
1 polymer ?
#
loop_
_entity_poly.entity_id
_entity_poly.type
_entity_poly.pdbx_seq_one_letter_code
_entity_poly.pdbx_strand_id
1 'polypeptide(L)'
;MCAGWELGSAAGGSLLLTAALLAVSCALGLRLGRGRGAADRGALAWLCFDALVHFALEGPFVYLSLVGNITDSDALIASLWKEYGKADARWLTSDPTIVALEILTVVLDGSLALVLIYAIVKEKYYRHFVQITLCVCELYGGWMTFCPDWLLGSPNLSTNNWLYFWVYLVFFNGVWVLIPGLLLWQSWVELKDVHCKGSNAGKKFQ
;
A
#
# COMPACT_ATOMS: atom_id res chain seq x y z
N MET A 1 -10.64 1.36 37.12
CA MET A 1 -11.25 0.26 36.35
C MET A 1 -10.44 0.12 35.07
N CYS A 2 -9.62 -0.93 34.97
CA CYS A 2 -8.79 -1.19 33.80
C CYS A 2 -9.71 -1.81 32.74
N ALA A 3 -10.02 -1.07 31.66
CA ALA A 3 -10.77 -1.62 30.54
C ALA A 3 -9.89 -2.70 29.90
N GLY A 4 -10.32 -3.96 30.00
CA GLY A 4 -9.68 -5.07 29.31
C GLY A 4 -9.77 -4.83 27.81
N TRP A 5 -8.62 -4.86 27.14
CA TRP A 5 -8.50 -4.75 25.70
C TRP A 5 -8.94 -6.08 25.06
N GLU A 6 -10.25 -6.34 25.02
CA GLU A 6 -10.74 -7.48 24.27
C GLU A 6 -10.78 -7.13 22.79
N LEU A 7 -9.78 -7.63 22.05
CA LEU A 7 -9.76 -7.58 20.60
C LEU A 7 -10.92 -8.44 20.08
N GLY A 8 -11.92 -7.83 19.46
CA GLY A 8 -13.05 -8.55 18.87
C GLY A 8 -12.56 -9.58 17.85
N SER A 9 -13.28 -10.70 17.72
CA SER A 9 -12.90 -11.81 16.83
C SER A 9 -12.66 -11.39 15.38
N ALA A 10 -13.45 -10.44 14.88
CA ALA A 10 -13.29 -9.85 13.54
C ALA A 10 -12.00 -9.03 13.40
N ALA A 11 -11.69 -8.17 14.38
CA ALA A 11 -10.43 -7.43 14.44
C ALA A 11 -9.21 -8.35 14.57
N GLY A 12 -9.33 -9.44 15.33
CA GLY A 12 -8.30 -10.47 15.43
C GLY A 12 -8.08 -11.18 14.09
N GLY A 13 -9.17 -11.57 13.43
CA GLY A 13 -9.12 -12.24 12.12
C GLY A 13 -8.50 -11.37 11.03
N SER A 14 -8.86 -10.08 10.95
CA SER A 14 -8.30 -9.15 9.97
C SER A 14 -6.80 -8.94 10.18
N LEU A 15 -6.37 -8.70 11.42
CA LEU A 15 -4.95 -8.52 11.74
C LEU A 15 -4.12 -9.78 11.47
N LEU A 16 -4.67 -10.97 11.74
CA LEU A 16 -4.03 -12.24 11.40
C LEU A 16 -3.89 -12.44 9.89
N LEU A 17 -4.92 -12.09 9.11
CA LEU A 17 -4.83 -12.14 7.64
C LEU A 17 -3.76 -11.20 7.11
N THR A 18 -3.73 -9.95 7.60
CA THR A 18 -2.69 -8.97 7.22
C THR A 18 -1.28 -9.46 7.60
N ALA A 19 -1.12 -10.04 8.79
CA ALA A 19 0.16 -10.61 9.21
C ALA A 19 0.57 -11.81 8.33
N ALA A 20 -0.37 -12.66 7.94
CA ALA A 20 -0.12 -13.78 7.04
C ALA A 20 0.30 -13.30 5.64
N LEU A 21 -0.39 -12.29 5.08
CA LEU A 21 -0.02 -11.67 3.81
C LEU A 21 1.39 -11.06 3.88
N LEU A 22 1.71 -10.35 4.97
CA LEU A 22 3.05 -9.79 5.18
C LEU A 22 4.12 -10.90 5.24
N ALA A 23 3.86 -11.99 5.97
CA ALA A 23 4.79 -13.12 6.06
C ALA A 23 5.04 -13.78 4.70
N VAL A 24 3.99 -14.02 3.92
CA VAL A 24 4.09 -14.54 2.54
C VAL A 24 4.90 -13.58 1.66
N SER A 25 4.63 -12.29 1.76
CA SER A 25 5.31 -11.25 0.97
C SER A 25 6.78 -11.14 1.30
N CYS A 26 7.14 -11.18 2.59
CA CYS A 26 8.52 -11.27 3.03
C CYS A 26 9.20 -12.53 2.47
N ALA A 27 8.55 -13.69 2.53
CA ALA A 27 9.11 -14.92 1.98
C ALA A 27 9.32 -14.82 0.46
N LEU A 28 8.36 -14.26 -0.29
CA LEU A 28 8.47 -14.02 -1.73
C LEU A 28 9.58 -13.03 -2.06
N GLY A 29 9.62 -11.87 -1.40
CA GLY A 29 10.63 -10.85 -1.61
C GLY A 29 12.04 -11.35 -1.32
N LEU A 30 12.22 -12.13 -0.24
CA LEU A 30 13.51 -12.75 0.07
C LEU A 30 13.92 -13.81 -0.96
N ARG A 31 12.97 -14.55 -1.53
CA ARG A 31 13.23 -15.54 -2.59
C ARG A 31 13.58 -14.87 -3.92
N LEU A 32 12.82 -13.85 -4.31
CA LEU A 32 13.03 -13.09 -5.55
C LEU A 32 14.32 -12.27 -5.49
N GLY A 33 14.64 -11.73 -4.31
CA GLY A 33 15.83 -10.92 -4.07
C GLY A 33 17.10 -11.74 -3.78
N ARG A 34 17.13 -13.04 -4.06
CA ARG A 34 18.36 -13.84 -3.92
C ARG A 34 19.46 -13.26 -4.80
N GLY A 35 20.59 -12.90 -4.18
CA GLY A 35 21.71 -12.25 -4.86
C GLY A 35 21.56 -10.74 -5.04
N ARG A 36 20.51 -10.12 -4.49
CA ARG A 36 20.33 -8.65 -4.46
C ARG A 36 20.80 -8.07 -3.12
N GLY A 37 21.06 -6.77 -3.09
CA GLY A 37 21.40 -6.03 -1.87
C GLY A 37 20.25 -6.00 -0.86
N ALA A 38 20.55 -5.66 0.40
CA ALA A 38 19.55 -5.64 1.48
C ALA A 38 18.39 -4.67 1.21
N ALA A 39 18.68 -3.49 0.65
CA ALA A 39 17.65 -2.51 0.26
C ALA A 39 16.69 -3.08 -0.79
N ASP A 40 17.22 -3.73 -1.82
CA ASP A 40 16.41 -4.35 -2.88
C ASP A 40 15.58 -5.52 -2.37
N ARG A 41 16.10 -6.32 -1.44
CA ARG A 41 15.34 -7.39 -0.79
C ARG A 41 14.19 -6.85 0.06
N GLY A 42 14.42 -5.74 0.78
CA GLY A 42 13.38 -5.02 1.50
C GLY A 42 12.31 -4.44 0.58
N ALA A 43 12.74 -3.77 -0.51
CA ALA A 43 11.84 -3.24 -1.52
C ALA A 43 11.00 -4.36 -2.18
N LEU A 44 11.60 -5.50 -2.52
CA LEU A 44 10.87 -6.63 -3.08
C LEU A 44 9.86 -7.24 -2.11
N ALA A 45 10.18 -7.29 -0.81
CA ALA A 45 9.23 -7.76 0.20
C ALA A 45 8.03 -6.81 0.32
N TRP A 46 8.29 -5.51 0.31
CA TRP A 46 7.25 -4.48 0.26
C TRP A 46 6.38 -4.62 -1.00
N LEU A 47 7.00 -4.65 -2.18
CA LEU A 47 6.25 -4.69 -3.44
C LEU A 47 5.43 -5.96 -3.62
N CYS A 48 5.89 -7.09 -3.07
CA CYS A 48 5.08 -8.30 -3.03
C CYS A 48 3.85 -8.13 -2.13
N PHE A 49 3.99 -7.43 -1.01
CA PHE A 49 2.89 -7.14 -0.09
C PHE A 49 1.90 -6.17 -0.70
N ASP A 50 2.42 -5.09 -1.26
CA ASP A 50 1.72 -4.07 -2.04
C ASP A 50 0.86 -4.69 -3.16
N ALA A 51 1.47 -5.48 -4.05
CA ALA A 51 0.74 -6.18 -5.10
C ALA A 51 -0.34 -7.15 -4.55
N LEU A 52 -0.08 -7.83 -3.43
CA LEU A 52 -1.07 -8.70 -2.80
C LEU A 52 -2.23 -7.91 -2.18
N VAL A 53 -1.96 -6.75 -1.57
CA VAL A 53 -3.01 -5.87 -1.03
C VAL A 53 -3.91 -5.38 -2.17
N HIS A 54 -3.32 -4.83 -3.23
CA HIS A 54 -4.06 -4.37 -4.40
C HIS A 54 -4.90 -5.48 -5.03
N PHE A 55 -4.33 -6.66 -5.32
CA PHE A 55 -5.07 -7.68 -6.05
C PHE A 55 -5.95 -8.58 -5.17
N ALA A 56 -5.56 -8.87 -3.93
CA ALA A 56 -6.27 -9.84 -3.08
C ALA A 56 -7.21 -9.18 -2.05
N LEU A 57 -7.00 -7.91 -1.71
CA LEU A 57 -7.86 -7.17 -0.77
C LEU A 57 -8.70 -6.11 -1.48
N GLU A 58 -8.04 -5.16 -2.16
CA GLU A 58 -8.69 -4.02 -2.83
C GLU A 58 -9.44 -4.46 -4.09
N GLY A 59 -8.89 -5.39 -4.87
CA GLY A 59 -9.53 -5.94 -6.06
C GLY A 59 -10.92 -6.53 -5.78
N PRO A 60 -11.06 -7.45 -4.80
CA PRO A 60 -12.38 -7.93 -4.40
C PRO A 60 -13.26 -6.84 -3.77
N PHE A 61 -12.70 -5.84 -3.07
CA PHE A 61 -13.48 -4.68 -2.62
C PHE A 61 -14.11 -3.94 -3.79
N VAL A 62 -13.31 -3.55 -4.78
CA VAL A 62 -13.77 -2.87 -5.99
C VAL A 62 -14.85 -3.71 -6.69
N TYR A 63 -14.61 -5.01 -6.86
CA TYR A 63 -15.60 -5.90 -7.47
C TYR A 63 -16.93 -5.87 -6.70
N LEU A 64 -16.89 -6.10 -5.38
CA LEU A 64 -18.08 -6.13 -4.54
C LEU A 64 -18.82 -4.79 -4.51
N SER A 65 -18.09 -3.68 -4.50
CA SER A 65 -18.63 -2.31 -4.52
C SER A 65 -19.25 -1.92 -5.88
N LEU A 66 -18.84 -2.57 -6.97
CA LEU A 66 -19.42 -2.33 -8.30
C LEU A 66 -20.63 -3.22 -8.60
N VAL A 67 -20.67 -4.43 -8.06
CA VAL A 67 -21.80 -5.37 -8.28
C VAL A 67 -22.88 -5.31 -7.20
N GLY A 68 -22.62 -4.62 -6.08
CA GLY A 68 -23.51 -4.50 -4.94
C GLY A 68 -22.90 -3.63 -3.83
N ASN A 69 -23.11 -4.03 -2.57
CA ASN A 69 -22.47 -3.39 -1.42
C ASN A 69 -21.69 -4.40 -0.57
N ILE A 70 -20.63 -3.92 0.07
CA ILE A 70 -19.82 -4.71 1.01
C ILE A 70 -20.67 -5.29 2.14
N THR A 71 -21.69 -4.55 2.60
CA THR A 71 -22.59 -4.95 3.68
C THR A 71 -23.38 -6.22 3.38
N ASP A 72 -23.68 -6.47 2.11
CA ASP A 72 -24.63 -7.49 1.67
C ASP A 72 -23.95 -8.84 1.37
N SER A 73 -22.62 -8.89 1.49
CA SER A 73 -21.81 -10.07 1.20
C SER A 73 -21.30 -10.74 2.48
N ASP A 74 -21.42 -12.07 2.54
CA ASP A 74 -20.87 -12.92 3.60
C ASP A 74 -19.47 -13.46 3.27
N ALA A 75 -18.86 -12.98 2.18
CA ALA A 75 -17.52 -13.38 1.79
C ALA A 75 -16.48 -13.00 2.87
N LEU A 76 -15.41 -13.78 2.97
CA LEU A 76 -14.32 -13.53 3.92
C LEU A 76 -13.71 -12.13 3.74
N ILE A 77 -13.49 -11.71 2.50
CA ILE A 77 -12.99 -10.36 2.18
C ILE A 77 -14.02 -9.28 2.52
N ALA A 78 -15.33 -9.54 2.33
CA ALA A 78 -16.36 -8.61 2.77
C ALA A 78 -16.34 -8.42 4.29
N SER A 79 -16.05 -9.47 5.07
CA SER A 79 -15.91 -9.38 6.53
C SER A 79 -14.70 -8.54 6.95
N LEU A 80 -13.59 -8.63 6.21
CA LEU A 80 -12.42 -7.76 6.40
C LEU A 80 -12.80 -6.29 6.19
N TRP A 81 -13.45 -5.96 5.06
CA TRP A 81 -13.85 -4.59 4.76
C TRP A 81 -14.96 -4.07 5.68
N LYS A 82 -15.83 -4.95 6.18
CA LYS A 82 -16.76 -4.64 7.27
C LYS A 82 -16.04 -4.22 8.55
N GLU A 83 -14.93 -4.89 8.88
CA GLU A 83 -14.10 -4.54 10.03
C GLU A 83 -13.37 -3.20 9.81
N TYR A 84 -12.73 -3.02 8.65
CA TYR A 84 -12.09 -1.75 8.30
C TYR A 84 -13.09 -0.59 8.24
N GLY A 85 -14.32 -0.87 7.82
CA GLY A 85 -15.43 0.08 7.79
C GLY A 85 -15.82 0.66 9.15
N LYS A 86 -15.42 0.03 10.26
CA LYS A 86 -15.56 0.62 11.61
C LYS A 86 -14.54 1.73 11.88
N ALA A 87 -13.43 1.74 11.13
CA ALA A 87 -12.43 2.79 11.14
C ALA A 87 -12.77 3.90 10.14
N ASP A 88 -13.27 3.55 8.96
CA ASP A 88 -13.71 4.48 7.92
C ASP A 88 -15.01 4.00 7.25
N ALA A 89 -16.12 4.65 7.60
CA ALA A 89 -17.46 4.22 7.18
C ALA A 89 -17.68 4.23 5.66
N ARG A 90 -16.89 5.00 4.90
CA ARG A 90 -17.03 5.15 3.45
C ARG A 90 -16.78 3.84 2.69
N TRP A 91 -16.00 2.95 3.28
CA TRP A 91 -15.72 1.62 2.73
C TRP A 91 -16.92 0.67 2.84
N LEU A 92 -17.87 0.94 3.74
CA LEU A 92 -19.10 0.13 3.85
C LEU A 92 -20.13 0.51 2.80
N THR A 93 -20.23 1.81 2.52
CA THR A 93 -21.23 2.39 1.64
C THR A 93 -20.76 2.54 0.19
N SER A 94 -19.61 1.95 -0.15
CA SER A 94 -19.03 2.03 -1.50
C SER A 94 -18.93 3.48 -2.00
N ASP A 95 -18.36 4.38 -1.17
CA ASP A 95 -18.25 5.80 -1.53
C ASP A 95 -17.61 5.97 -2.92
N PRO A 96 -18.23 6.73 -3.85
CA PRO A 96 -17.74 6.83 -5.22
C PRO A 96 -16.30 7.34 -5.34
N THR A 97 -15.84 8.19 -4.42
CA THR A 97 -14.46 8.70 -4.41
C THR A 97 -13.50 7.60 -4.03
N ILE A 98 -13.81 6.85 -2.97
CA ILE A 98 -13.00 5.70 -2.55
C ILE A 98 -12.98 4.65 -3.65
N VAL A 99 -14.14 4.22 -4.16
CA VAL A 99 -14.22 3.21 -5.22
C VAL A 99 -13.47 3.65 -6.48
N ALA A 100 -13.55 4.92 -6.87
CA ALA A 100 -12.82 5.44 -8.03
C ALA A 100 -11.28 5.41 -7.83
N LEU A 101 -10.80 5.75 -6.62
CA LEU A 101 -9.39 5.64 -6.28
C LEU A 101 -8.94 4.18 -6.28
N GLU A 102 -9.72 3.29 -5.66
CA GLU A 102 -9.37 1.87 -5.54
C GLU A 102 -9.36 1.16 -6.90
N ILE A 103 -10.20 1.58 -7.87
CA ILE A 103 -10.09 1.08 -9.26
C ILE A 103 -8.71 1.42 -9.84
N LEU A 104 -8.21 2.63 -9.58
CA LEU A 104 -6.89 3.05 -10.05
C LEU A 104 -5.78 2.31 -9.30
N THR A 105 -5.83 2.18 -7.98
CA THR A 105 -4.79 1.47 -7.21
C THR A 105 -4.70 0.01 -7.64
N VAL A 106 -5.83 -0.68 -7.78
CA VAL A 106 -5.86 -2.09 -8.21
C VAL A 106 -5.28 -2.27 -9.61
N VAL A 107 -5.69 -1.43 -10.58
CA VAL A 107 -5.30 -1.63 -11.99
C VAL A 107 -3.93 -1.04 -12.28
N LEU A 108 -3.68 0.20 -11.86
CA LEU A 108 -2.44 0.92 -12.15
C LEU A 108 -1.35 0.54 -11.15
N ASP A 109 -1.56 0.76 -9.86
CA ASP A 109 -0.51 0.62 -8.84
C ASP A 109 -0.14 -0.85 -8.65
N GLY A 110 -1.13 -1.75 -8.57
CA GLY A 110 -0.91 -3.20 -8.60
C GLY A 110 -0.09 -3.67 -9.81
N SER A 111 -0.38 -3.14 -11.00
CA SER A 111 0.40 -3.48 -12.21
C SER A 111 1.81 -2.91 -12.17
N LEU A 112 1.97 -1.65 -11.73
CA LEU A 112 3.26 -1.00 -11.57
C LEU A 112 4.14 -1.72 -10.54
N ALA A 113 3.56 -2.19 -9.44
CA ALA A 113 4.24 -3.00 -8.43
C ALA A 113 4.82 -4.29 -9.04
N LEU A 114 4.05 -5.02 -9.84
CA LEU A 114 4.53 -6.21 -10.55
C LEU A 114 5.63 -5.89 -11.57
N VAL A 115 5.47 -4.81 -12.35
CA VAL A 115 6.49 -4.35 -13.30
C VAL A 115 7.77 -3.94 -12.57
N LEU A 116 7.65 -3.30 -11.41
CA LEU A 116 8.79 -2.88 -10.60
C LEU A 116 9.51 -4.07 -9.98
N ILE A 117 8.79 -5.06 -9.45
CA ILE A 117 9.38 -6.33 -9.00
C ILE A 117 10.21 -6.95 -10.13
N TYR A 118 9.65 -7.04 -11.33
CA TYR A 118 10.37 -7.55 -12.50
C TYR A 118 11.61 -6.70 -12.81
N ALA A 119 11.48 -5.37 -12.79
CA ALA A 119 12.56 -4.45 -13.07
C ALA A 119 13.72 -4.55 -12.06
N ILE A 120 13.42 -4.77 -10.77
CA ILE A 120 14.43 -5.00 -9.73
C ILE A 120 15.12 -6.36 -9.95
N VAL A 121 14.34 -7.42 -10.14
CA VAL A 121 14.87 -8.79 -10.29
C VAL A 121 15.73 -8.93 -11.56
N LYS A 122 15.38 -8.22 -12.63
CA LYS A 122 16.08 -8.26 -13.92
C LYS A 122 17.00 -7.09 -14.17
N GLU A 123 17.25 -6.25 -13.16
CA GLU A 123 18.17 -5.10 -13.21
C GLU A 123 17.91 -4.19 -14.42
N LYS A 124 16.64 -3.83 -14.64
CA LYS A 124 16.23 -3.02 -15.78
C LYS A 124 16.52 -1.53 -15.53
N TYR A 125 16.98 -0.83 -16.57
CA TYR A 125 17.31 0.61 -16.50
C TYR A 125 16.13 1.49 -16.09
N TYR A 126 14.90 1.08 -16.42
CA TYR A 126 13.68 1.82 -16.11
C TYR A 126 13.15 1.58 -14.69
N ARG A 127 13.83 0.77 -13.86
CA ARG A 127 13.43 0.46 -12.47
C ARG A 127 13.05 1.72 -11.70
N HIS A 128 13.94 2.70 -11.62
CA HIS A 128 13.71 3.90 -10.81
C HIS A 128 12.63 4.82 -11.37
N PHE A 129 12.41 4.80 -12.68
CA PHE A 129 11.27 5.50 -13.28
C PHE A 129 9.95 4.89 -12.77
N VAL A 130 9.80 3.56 -12.86
CA VAL A 130 8.60 2.86 -12.38
C VAL A 130 8.43 3.01 -10.87
N GLN A 131 9.53 2.93 -10.09
CA GLN A 131 9.51 3.14 -8.64
C GLN A 131 9.00 4.53 -8.26
N ILE A 132 9.46 5.58 -8.94
CA ILE A 132 8.97 6.93 -8.70
C ILE A 132 7.49 7.06 -9.07
N THR A 133 7.08 6.51 -10.23
CA THR A 133 5.68 6.56 -10.66
C THR A 133 4.76 5.88 -9.65
N LEU A 134 5.06 4.65 -9.24
CA LEU A 134 4.28 3.90 -8.25
C LEU A 134 4.17 4.69 -6.94
N CYS A 135 5.30 5.12 -6.38
CA CYS A 135 5.29 5.83 -5.09
C CYS A 135 4.55 7.17 -5.12
N VAL A 136 4.57 7.88 -6.25
CA VAL A 136 3.77 9.11 -6.40
C VAL A 136 2.29 8.78 -6.45
N CYS A 137 1.88 7.72 -7.17
CA CYS A 137 0.51 7.25 -7.20
C CYS A 137 0.01 6.84 -5.81
N GLU A 138 0.77 6.03 -5.07
CA GLU A 138 0.43 5.60 -3.71
C GLU A 138 0.26 6.79 -2.75
N LEU A 139 1.21 7.73 -2.74
CA LEU A 139 1.15 8.92 -1.88
C LEU A 139 0.00 9.85 -2.24
N TYR A 140 -0.26 10.02 -3.54
CA TYR A 140 -1.38 10.82 -4.01
C TYR A 140 -2.72 10.15 -3.68
N GLY A 141 -2.84 8.85 -3.89
CA GLY A 141 -4.02 8.05 -3.53
C GLY A 141 -4.32 8.17 -2.04
N GLY A 142 -3.32 7.94 -1.18
CA GLY A 142 -3.46 8.11 0.27
C GLY A 142 -3.90 9.53 0.66
N TRP A 143 -3.34 10.56 0.02
CA TRP A 143 -3.79 11.94 0.24
C TRP A 143 -5.26 12.12 -0.15
N MET A 144 -5.67 11.62 -1.32
CA MET A 144 -7.05 11.74 -1.82
C MET A 144 -8.06 10.91 -1.01
N THR A 145 -7.63 9.84 -0.35
CA THR A 145 -8.48 9.07 0.57
C THR A 145 -8.82 9.85 1.84
N PHE A 146 -7.85 10.57 2.44
CA PHE A 146 -8.03 11.21 3.74
C PHE A 146 -8.29 12.72 3.69
N CYS A 147 -7.67 13.45 2.77
CA CYS A 147 -7.76 14.90 2.73
C CYS A 147 -9.19 15.42 2.52
N PRO A 148 -10.00 14.89 1.58
CA PRO A 148 -11.37 15.34 1.42
C PRO A 148 -12.22 15.18 2.69
N ASP A 149 -12.09 14.05 3.39
CA ASP A 149 -12.82 13.80 4.63
C ASP A 149 -12.33 14.69 5.78
N TRP A 150 -11.01 14.90 5.86
CA TRP A 150 -10.40 15.81 6.82
C TRP A 150 -10.88 17.26 6.65
N LEU A 151 -11.02 17.74 5.41
CA LEU A 151 -11.58 19.06 5.12
C LEU A 151 -13.03 19.21 5.58
N LEU A 152 -13.77 18.10 5.72
CA LEU A 152 -15.13 18.05 6.25
C LEU A 152 -15.18 17.80 7.78
N GLY A 153 -14.03 17.77 8.46
CA GLY A 153 -13.94 17.49 9.88
C GLY A 153 -13.91 16.01 10.24
N SER A 154 -13.52 15.15 9.30
CA SER A 154 -13.40 13.70 9.45
C SER A 154 -14.67 12.97 9.91
N PRO A 155 -15.86 13.25 9.33
CA PRO A 155 -17.13 12.72 9.82
C PRO A 155 -17.24 11.19 9.67
N ASN A 156 -16.49 10.59 8.74
CA ASN A 156 -16.55 9.16 8.47
C ASN A 156 -15.49 8.35 9.23
N LEU A 157 -14.49 9.03 9.82
CA LEU A 157 -13.37 8.39 10.49
C LEU A 157 -13.62 8.21 11.98
N SER A 158 -13.33 7.01 12.49
CA SER A 158 -13.45 6.68 13.90
C SER A 158 -12.24 7.19 14.70
N THR A 159 -12.31 8.45 15.12
CA THR A 159 -11.22 9.14 15.84
C THR A 159 -11.22 8.88 17.36
N ASN A 160 -12.35 8.46 17.92
CA ASN A 160 -12.49 8.25 19.37
C ASN A 160 -12.09 6.83 19.83
N ASN A 161 -12.06 5.86 18.92
CA ASN A 161 -11.67 4.50 19.25
C ASN A 161 -10.16 4.34 19.06
N TRP A 162 -9.43 3.95 20.11
CA TRP A 162 -7.98 3.84 20.06
C TRP A 162 -7.47 2.85 19.00
N LEU A 163 -8.10 1.68 18.89
CA LEU A 163 -7.68 0.63 17.94
C LEU A 163 -7.87 1.11 16.51
N TYR A 164 -9.06 1.60 16.20
CA TYR A 164 -9.37 2.06 14.85
C TYR A 164 -8.57 3.30 14.48
N PHE A 165 -8.41 4.24 15.40
CA PHE A 165 -7.63 5.44 15.11
C PHE A 165 -6.13 5.15 14.98
N TRP A 166 -5.48 4.58 16.00
CA TRP A 166 -4.02 4.46 16.01
C TRP A 166 -3.50 3.30 15.17
N VAL A 167 -4.19 2.16 15.18
CA VAL A 167 -3.72 0.97 14.44
C VAL A 167 -4.27 0.97 13.02
N TYR A 168 -5.58 1.14 12.84
CA TYR A 168 -6.19 1.01 11.51
C TYR A 168 -5.90 2.24 10.65
N LEU A 169 -6.16 3.44 11.17
CA LEU A 169 -5.97 4.68 10.41
C LEU A 169 -4.52 5.15 10.43
N VAL A 170 -3.90 5.36 11.60
CA VAL A 170 -2.56 5.96 11.64
C VAL A 170 -1.46 4.99 11.22
N PHE A 171 -1.40 3.78 11.80
CA PHE A 171 -0.28 2.87 11.56
C PHE A 171 -0.27 2.32 10.12
N PHE A 172 -1.35 1.66 9.66
CA PHE A 172 -1.35 1.06 8.32
C PHE A 172 -1.18 2.11 7.21
N ASN A 173 -1.93 3.21 7.26
CA ASN A 173 -1.75 4.28 6.25
C ASN A 173 -0.41 5.01 6.41
N GLY A 174 0.11 5.12 7.64
CA GLY A 174 1.45 5.66 7.89
C GLY A 174 2.55 4.84 7.25
N VAL A 175 2.42 3.51 7.21
CA VAL A 175 3.35 2.63 6.47
C VAL A 175 3.27 2.89 4.97
N TRP A 176 2.06 3.12 4.43
CA TRP A 176 1.80 3.49 3.02
C TRP A 176 2.34 4.88 2.66
N VAL A 177 2.72 5.71 3.64
CA VAL A 177 3.43 6.97 3.40
C VAL A 177 4.94 6.78 3.57
N LEU A 178 5.36 6.10 4.63
CA LEU A 178 6.75 5.95 5.00
C LEU A 178 7.53 5.15 3.95
N ILE A 179 7.03 3.98 3.54
CA ILE A 179 7.77 3.12 2.63
C ILE A 179 7.90 3.73 1.23
N PRO A 180 6.85 4.29 0.60
CA PRO A 180 6.98 5.02 -0.65
C PRO A 180 7.93 6.21 -0.54
N GLY A 181 7.91 6.95 0.58
CA GLY A 181 8.86 8.03 0.85
C GLY A 181 10.33 7.55 0.87
N LEU A 182 10.61 6.41 1.51
CA LEU A 182 11.93 5.79 1.52
C LEU A 182 12.36 5.30 0.12
N LEU A 183 11.44 4.74 -0.67
CA LEU A 183 11.70 4.30 -2.04
C LEU A 183 11.94 5.48 -2.99
N LEU A 184 11.24 6.60 -2.81
CA LEU A 184 11.52 7.84 -3.53
C LEU A 184 12.90 8.38 -3.18
N TRP A 185 13.26 8.40 -1.89
CA TRP A 185 14.60 8.78 -1.45
C TRP A 185 15.68 7.88 -2.06
N GLN A 186 15.47 6.56 -2.08
CA GLN A 186 16.38 5.61 -2.73
C GLN A 186 16.58 5.95 -4.22
N SER A 187 15.48 6.20 -4.95
CA SER A 187 15.55 6.54 -6.36
C SER A 187 16.24 7.89 -6.60
N TRP A 188 16.01 8.87 -5.73
CA TRP A 188 16.67 10.17 -5.79
C TRP A 188 18.19 10.05 -5.64
N VAL A 189 18.65 9.27 -4.66
CA VAL A 189 20.09 9.03 -4.44
C VAL A 189 20.74 8.36 -5.65
N GLU A 190 20.11 7.33 -6.21
CA GLU A 190 20.66 6.62 -7.38
C GLU A 190 20.71 7.52 -8.63
N LEU A 191 19.65 8.29 -8.88
CA LEU A 191 19.61 9.24 -10.01
C LEU A 191 20.72 10.29 -9.92
N LYS A 192 20.95 10.83 -8.72
CA LYS A 192 22.05 11.76 -8.45
C LYS A 192 23.41 11.12 -8.74
N ASP A 193 23.62 9.89 -8.27
CA ASP A 193 24.90 9.18 -8.44
C ASP A 193 25.18 8.86 -9.91
N VAL A 194 24.17 8.46 -10.68
CA VAL A 194 24.26 8.27 -12.13
C VAL A 194 24.62 9.58 -12.84
N HIS A 195 23.96 10.69 -12.49
CA HIS A 195 24.26 12.00 -13.06
C HIS A 195 25.72 12.44 -12.81
N CYS A 196 26.21 12.30 -11.57
CA CYS A 196 27.59 12.64 -11.22
C CYS A 196 28.62 11.77 -11.97
N LYS A 197 28.36 10.47 -12.11
CA LYS A 197 29.23 9.56 -12.88
C LYS A 197 29.27 9.95 -14.37
N GLY A 198 28.13 10.28 -14.97
CA GLY A 198 28.05 10.75 -16.35
C GLY A 198 28.82 12.05 -16.58
N SER A 199 28.68 13.03 -15.67
CA SER A 199 29.41 14.31 -15.72
C SER A 199 30.93 14.11 -15.65
N ASN A 200 31.41 13.23 -14.77
CA ASN A 200 32.83 12.94 -14.62
C ASN A 200 33.41 12.14 -15.81
N ALA A 201 32.62 11.28 -16.44
CA ALA A 201 33.02 10.60 -17.66
C ALA A 201 33.22 11.60 -18.82
N GLY A 202 32.27 12.53 -19.03
CA GLY A 202 32.37 13.55 -20.07
C GLY A 202 33.61 14.45 -19.95
N LYS A 203 34.02 14.80 -18.72
CA LYS A 203 35.23 15.59 -18.44
C LYS A 203 36.55 14.86 -18.70
N LYS A 204 36.56 13.51 -18.75
CA LYS A 204 37.77 12.73 -19.06
C LYS A 204 38.02 12.55 -20.56
N PHE A 205 37.01 12.80 -21.40
CA PHE A 205 37.09 12.65 -22.86
C PHE A 205 37.20 14.00 -23.59
N GLN A 206 37.30 15.11 -22.85
CA GLN A 206 37.71 16.43 -23.34
C GLN A 206 39.14 16.72 -22.91
#